data_AF-A0A9E2PV47-F1
#
_entry.id   AF-A0A9E2PV47-F1
#
_cell.length_a   1.000
_cell.length_b   1.000
_cell.length_c   1.000
_cell.angle_alpha   90.00
_cell.angle_beta   90.00
_cell.angle_gamma   90.00
#
_symmetry.space_group_name_H-M   'P 1'
#
loop_
_entity.id
_entity.type
_entity.pdbx_description
1 polymer ?
#
loop_
_entity_poly.entity_id
_entity_poly.type
_entity_poly.pdbx_seq_one_letter_code
_entity_poly.pdbx_strand_id
1 'polypeptide(L)'
;MPSPVESEIGLPPSVLLKIDAHRGSPSQGRTENPQVSCHPISSNAGKPSSGSSGDIGQHPLCAVNPDGSEKWRLTDGWGGGTGAPVIDQDGTIYTGGKVGNSMGLYAINPDKSVKWTTTETWATFTTPCLGPDGNIYVVNKNGLTAISNSGAFVWRLELPDINNTSSPVIDKNNTIYLAAGRKLYAVRPDKSIKWTFEAGNKISTPAIGADGRIYFGADDGYLYAVGRPVSAGMQPGIIQLLLEN
;
A
#
# COMPACT_ATOMS: atom_id res chain seq x y z
N MET A 1 43.62 26.38 -11.90
CA MET A 1 42.19 26.08 -12.13
C MET A 1 41.63 25.59 -10.81
N PRO A 2 40.58 26.19 -10.23
CA PRO A 2 39.94 25.61 -9.06
C PRO A 2 38.94 24.53 -9.49
N SER A 3 38.89 23.44 -8.71
CA SER A 3 37.98 22.30 -8.86
C SER A 3 36.50 22.71 -8.80
N PRO A 4 35.58 21.95 -9.42
CA PRO A 4 34.16 22.26 -9.35
C PRO A 4 33.63 21.95 -7.95
N VAL A 5 32.85 22.89 -7.41
CA VAL A 5 32.06 22.73 -6.19
C VAL A 5 30.89 21.81 -6.54
N GLU A 6 30.88 20.59 -5.99
CA GLU A 6 29.68 19.76 -5.98
C GLU A 6 28.67 20.43 -5.04
N SER A 7 27.58 20.94 -5.60
CA SER A 7 26.42 21.37 -4.82
C SER A 7 25.65 20.14 -4.38
N GLU A 8 25.81 19.73 -3.13
CA GLU A 8 24.85 18.82 -2.47
C GLU A 8 23.46 19.48 -2.52
N ILE A 9 22.58 18.95 -3.37
CA ILE A 9 21.16 19.26 -3.33
C ILE A 9 20.64 18.59 -2.06
N GLY A 10 20.57 19.35 -0.98
CA GLY A 10 20.01 18.90 0.29
C GLY A 10 18.58 18.42 0.09
N LEU A 11 18.36 17.11 0.24
CA LEU A 11 17.02 16.55 0.34
C LEU A 11 16.39 17.09 1.66
N PRO A 12 15.14 17.57 1.64
CA PRO A 12 14.48 18.02 2.86
C PRO A 12 14.31 16.87 3.87
N PRO A 13 14.24 17.17 5.18
CA PRO A 13 14.14 16.16 6.23
C PRO A 13 12.91 15.26 6.02
N SER A 14 13.15 13.95 6.04
CA SER A 14 12.17 12.91 5.77
C SER A 14 11.01 12.97 6.77
N VAL A 15 9.79 13.25 6.30
CA VAL A 15 8.58 13.17 7.14
C VAL A 15 8.23 11.70 7.33
N LEU A 16 8.11 11.25 8.58
CA LEU A 16 7.61 9.92 8.91
C LEU A 16 6.12 10.04 9.25
N LEU A 17 5.30 9.10 8.77
CA LEU A 17 3.86 9.09 9.01
C LEU A 17 3.51 7.88 9.90
N LYS A 18 2.81 8.12 11.01
CA LYS A 18 2.41 7.09 11.97
C LYS A 18 0.88 7.05 12.08
N ILE A 19 0.33 5.85 12.06
CA ILE A 19 -1.05 5.57 12.49
C ILE A 19 -0.95 5.00 13.91
N ASP A 20 -1.60 5.65 14.88
CA ASP A 20 -1.62 5.16 16.26
C ASP A 20 -2.76 4.16 16.46
N ALA A 21 -2.42 2.87 16.45
CA ALA A 21 -3.39 1.78 16.56
C ALA A 21 -3.74 1.40 18.02
N HIS A 22 -2.95 1.78 19.03
CA HIS A 22 -3.24 1.44 20.43
C HIS A 22 -2.61 2.45 21.42
N ARG A 23 -3.41 2.91 22.38
CA ARG A 23 -2.90 3.59 23.59
C ARG A 23 -2.00 2.63 24.38
N GLY A 24 -0.70 2.71 24.15
CA GLY A 24 0.36 2.12 24.97
C GLY A 24 1.52 3.09 25.02
N SER A 25 1.95 3.44 26.24
CA SER A 25 3.01 4.40 26.56
C SER A 25 4.30 4.23 25.73
N PRO A 26 5.10 5.29 25.53
CA PRO A 26 6.22 5.25 24.59
C PRO A 26 7.31 4.27 25.06
N SER A 27 7.66 3.29 24.22
CA SER A 27 8.90 2.55 24.36
C SER A 27 9.97 3.11 23.42
N GLN A 28 11.18 3.21 23.95
CA GLN A 28 12.37 3.85 23.40
C GLN A 28 12.96 3.10 22.19
N GLY A 29 13.36 3.86 21.16
CA GLY A 29 14.58 3.75 20.34
C GLY A 29 14.92 2.45 19.61
N ARG A 30 15.13 2.56 18.28
CA ARG A 30 16.32 2.05 17.58
C ARG A 30 16.51 2.79 16.24
N THR A 31 17.74 3.22 16.00
CA THR A 31 18.22 3.88 14.78
C THR A 31 18.61 2.83 13.75
N GLU A 32 17.99 2.85 12.57
CA GLU A 32 18.50 2.15 11.39
C GLU A 32 18.48 3.07 10.16
N ASN A 33 19.48 2.86 9.31
CA ASN A 33 19.98 3.68 8.21
C ASN A 33 19.01 3.69 7.00
N PRO A 34 18.59 4.83 6.42
CA PRO A 34 17.58 4.84 5.37
C PRO A 34 18.23 4.65 4.00
N GLN A 35 18.30 3.41 3.52
CA GLN A 35 18.34 3.16 2.08
C GLN A 35 16.90 3.31 1.56
N VAL A 36 16.66 4.41 0.85
CA VAL A 36 15.35 4.78 0.28
C VAL A 36 14.95 3.72 -0.74
N SER A 37 13.96 2.91 -0.40
CA SER A 37 13.20 2.14 -1.36
C SER A 37 11.73 2.46 -1.14
N CYS A 38 11.09 3.04 -2.14
CA CYS A 38 9.66 3.29 -2.19
C CYS A 38 8.94 1.96 -2.44
N HIS A 39 8.96 1.08 -1.44
CA HIS A 39 8.09 -0.08 -1.37
C HIS A 39 7.10 0.13 -0.22
N PRO A 40 5.80 -0.15 -0.41
CA PRO A 40 4.85 -0.08 0.69
C PRO A 40 5.29 -1.07 1.78
N ILE A 41 5.68 -0.56 2.95
CA ILE A 41 5.88 -1.38 4.14
C ILE A 41 4.49 -1.74 4.65
N SER A 42 4.02 -2.95 4.37
CA SER A 42 2.78 -3.45 4.97
C SER A 42 3.03 -3.79 6.43
N SER A 43 2.56 -2.93 7.34
CA SER A 43 2.37 -3.36 8.72
C SER A 43 1.15 -4.28 8.75
N ASN A 44 1.34 -5.56 9.05
CA ASN A 44 0.26 -6.46 9.44
C ASN A 44 -0.37 -5.95 10.75
N ALA A 45 -1.27 -4.98 10.67
CA ALA A 45 -2.17 -4.68 11.76
C ALA A 45 -3.21 -5.81 11.78
N GLY A 46 -3.15 -6.64 12.84
CA GLY A 46 -4.06 -7.76 13.03
C GLY A 46 -5.52 -7.31 12.87
N LYS A 47 -6.30 -8.16 12.19
CA LYS A 47 -7.73 -7.98 11.99
C LYS A 47 -8.41 -7.77 13.36
N PRO A 48 -9.12 -6.65 13.63
CA PRO A 48 -9.91 -6.56 14.84
C PRO A 48 -11.00 -7.64 14.79
N SER A 49 -11.08 -8.44 15.84
CA SER A 49 -12.08 -9.49 15.99
C SER A 49 -13.48 -8.90 15.85
N SER A 50 -14.29 -9.53 15.01
CA SER A 50 -15.70 -9.16 14.79
C SER A 50 -16.48 -9.25 16.11
N GLY A 51 -16.74 -8.11 16.75
CA GLY A 51 -17.52 -8.06 17.97
C GLY A 51 -17.80 -6.63 18.42
N SER A 52 -19.07 -6.25 18.34
CA SER A 52 -19.67 -5.02 18.85
C SER A 52 -19.32 -3.70 18.13
N SER A 53 -20.37 -2.98 17.75
CA SER A 53 -20.38 -1.56 17.38
C SER A 53 -20.12 -0.68 18.62
N GLY A 54 -18.99 -0.91 19.29
CA GLY A 54 -18.45 -0.02 20.33
C GLY A 54 -17.37 0.86 19.72
N ASP A 55 -17.39 2.15 20.04
CA ASP A 55 -16.46 3.20 19.58
C ASP A 55 -15.15 2.68 18.96
N ILE A 56 -15.08 2.73 17.63
CA ILE A 56 -13.79 2.86 16.94
C ILE A 56 -13.21 4.19 17.41
N GLY A 57 -12.47 4.15 18.52
CA GLY A 57 -11.83 5.32 19.11
C GLY A 57 -11.12 6.14 18.02
N GLN A 58 -11.15 7.46 18.14
CA GLN A 58 -10.48 8.36 17.19
C GLN A 58 -9.00 7.93 17.07
N HIS A 59 -8.64 7.23 16.00
CA HIS A 59 -7.27 6.83 15.69
C HIS A 59 -6.68 7.95 14.84
N PRO A 60 -5.86 8.86 15.35
CA PRO A 60 -5.45 9.98 14.52
C PRO A 60 -4.37 9.58 13.53
N LEU A 61 -4.41 10.17 12.33
CA LEU A 61 -3.27 10.17 11.42
C LEU A 61 -2.27 11.23 11.89
N CYS A 62 -1.02 10.85 12.14
CA CYS A 62 0.00 11.75 12.69
C CYS A 62 1.22 11.82 11.79
N ALA A 63 1.61 13.01 11.35
CA ALA A 63 2.94 13.23 10.80
C ALA A 63 3.91 13.59 11.91
N VAL A 64 5.10 13.00 11.88
CA VAL A 64 6.18 13.28 12.82
C VAL A 64 7.45 13.71 12.08
N ASN A 65 8.24 14.55 12.73
CA ASN A 65 9.58 14.91 12.29
C ASN A 65 10.54 13.72 12.45
N PRO A 66 11.73 13.73 11.82
CA PRO A 66 12.72 12.67 11.98
C PRO A 66 13.13 12.40 13.44
N ASP A 67 13.09 13.43 14.30
CA ASP A 67 13.39 13.32 15.74
C ASP A 67 12.23 12.70 16.55
N GLY A 68 11.13 12.33 15.90
CA GLY A 68 9.94 11.74 16.50
C GLY A 68 8.95 12.76 17.09
N SER A 69 9.23 14.06 17.02
CA SER A 69 8.28 15.10 17.46
C SER A 69 7.10 15.20 16.51
N GLU A 70 5.91 15.47 17.03
CA GLU A 70 4.70 15.62 16.22
C GLU A 70 4.76 16.90 15.36
N LYS A 71 4.55 16.73 14.05
CA LYS A 71 4.40 17.85 13.11
C LYS A 71 2.94 18.28 13.00
N TRP A 72 2.04 17.32 12.85
CA TRP A 72 0.60 17.54 12.90
C TRP A 72 -0.15 16.25 13.18
N ARG A 73 -1.41 16.40 13.56
CA ARG A 73 -2.34 15.32 13.85
C ARG A 73 -3.71 15.62 13.26
N LEU A 74 -4.29 14.62 12.59
CA LEU A 74 -5.64 14.65 12.06
C LEU A 74 -6.55 13.79 12.94
N THR A 75 -7.38 14.43 13.76
CA THR A 75 -8.31 13.78 14.71
C THR A 75 -9.76 13.80 14.26
N ASP A 76 -10.15 14.79 13.45
CA ASP A 76 -11.56 15.09 13.24
C ASP A 76 -12.04 14.52 11.90
N GLY A 77 -13.14 13.76 11.94
CA GLY A 77 -13.76 13.16 10.75
C GLY A 77 -13.07 11.90 10.23
N TRP A 78 -11.88 11.52 10.73
CA TRP A 78 -11.16 10.33 10.31
C TRP A 78 -11.54 9.11 11.16
N GLY A 79 -12.56 8.36 10.73
CA GLY A 79 -13.09 7.20 11.44
C GLY A 79 -12.26 5.91 11.32
N GLY A 80 -10.93 6.02 11.32
CA GLY A 80 -10.02 4.86 11.28
C GLY A 80 -9.89 4.20 9.90
N GLY A 81 -8.71 4.30 9.30
CA GLY A 81 -8.25 3.40 8.24
C GLY A 81 -7.11 2.52 8.76
N THR A 82 -7.10 1.23 8.45
CA THR A 82 -6.01 0.31 8.85
C THR A 82 -4.97 0.10 7.76
N GLY A 83 -5.22 0.60 6.55
CA GLY A 83 -4.24 0.57 5.46
C GLY A 83 -3.14 1.60 5.72
N ALA A 84 -1.90 1.29 5.32
CA ALA A 84 -0.82 2.25 5.40
C ALA A 84 -1.07 3.41 4.41
N PRO A 85 -0.66 4.64 4.74
CA PRO A 85 -0.70 5.76 3.81
C PRO A 85 0.42 5.64 2.77
N VAL A 86 0.21 6.20 1.58
CA VAL A 86 1.27 6.39 0.56
C VAL A 86 1.47 7.86 0.27
N ILE A 87 2.69 8.25 -0.12
CA ILE A 87 3.09 9.64 -0.31
C ILE A 87 3.57 9.81 -1.76
N ASP A 88 3.01 10.80 -2.46
CA ASP A 88 3.44 11.21 -3.80
C ASP A 88 4.66 12.13 -3.75
N GLN A 89 5.31 12.33 -4.89
CA GLN A 89 6.50 13.18 -5.05
C GLN A 89 6.26 14.64 -4.65
N ASP A 90 5.03 15.14 -4.81
CA ASP A 90 4.63 16.49 -4.38
C ASP A 90 4.31 16.58 -2.87
N GLY A 91 4.44 15.45 -2.15
CA GLY A 91 4.13 15.33 -0.72
C GLY A 91 2.66 15.06 -0.42
N THR A 92 1.80 14.87 -1.43
CA THR A 92 0.41 14.45 -1.20
C THR A 92 0.37 13.10 -0.52
N ILE A 93 -0.41 13.00 0.55
CA ILE A 93 -0.61 11.76 1.30
C ILE A 93 -1.96 11.17 0.88
N TYR A 94 -1.94 9.93 0.39
CA TYR A 94 -3.13 9.16 0.08
C TYR A 94 -3.35 8.08 1.13
N THR A 95 -4.55 8.05 1.72
CA THR A 95 -4.89 7.07 2.76
C THR A 95 -6.37 6.73 2.74
N GLY A 96 -6.71 5.47 3.05
CA GLY A 96 -8.08 5.10 3.36
C GLY A 96 -8.57 5.78 4.64
N GLY A 97 -9.86 6.10 4.71
CA GLY A 97 -10.49 6.68 5.89
C GLY A 97 -12.00 6.77 5.77
N LYS A 98 -12.67 7.14 6.86
CA LYS A 98 -14.13 7.34 6.89
C LYS A 98 -14.50 8.72 6.32
N VAL A 99 -15.26 8.75 5.24
CA VAL A 99 -15.80 9.97 4.63
C VAL A 99 -17.31 10.00 4.89
N GLY A 100 -17.76 10.84 5.81
CA GLY A 100 -19.15 10.85 6.26
C GLY A 100 -19.54 9.52 6.91
N ASN A 101 -20.53 8.82 6.34
CA ASN A 101 -20.96 7.48 6.80
C ASN A 101 -20.37 6.33 5.96
N SER A 102 -19.47 6.63 5.01
CA SER A 102 -18.88 5.65 4.09
C SER A 102 -17.36 5.55 4.28
N MET A 103 -16.75 4.48 3.74
CA MET A 103 -15.30 4.43 3.55
C MET A 103 -14.92 5.13 2.25
N GLY A 104 -13.74 5.75 2.25
CA GLY A 104 -13.24 6.60 1.18
C GLY A 104 -11.72 6.63 1.12
N LEU A 105 -11.19 7.24 0.06
CA LEU A 105 -9.78 7.62 -0.06
C LEU A 105 -9.67 9.13 0.24
N TYR A 106 -8.73 9.48 1.10
CA TYR A 106 -8.32 10.85 1.36
C TYR A 106 -7.08 11.18 0.56
N ALA A 107 -7.03 12.40 0.01
CA ALA A 107 -5.80 13.07 -0.37
C ALA A 107 -5.57 14.25 0.56
N ILE A 108 -4.40 14.29 1.19
CA ILE A 108 -4.06 15.25 2.23
C ILE A 108 -2.76 15.94 1.84
N ASN A 109 -2.74 17.26 1.93
CA ASN A 109 -1.54 18.07 1.75
C ASN A 109 -0.53 17.82 2.89
N PRO A 110 0.77 18.06 2.67
CA PRO A 110 1.78 18.03 3.74
C PRO A 110 1.47 18.92 4.94
N ASP A 111 0.63 19.96 4.76
CA ASP A 111 0.19 20.90 5.78
C ASP A 111 -1.04 20.46 6.58
N LYS A 112 -1.52 19.23 6.35
CA LYS A 112 -2.72 18.56 6.91
C LYS A 112 -4.06 18.93 6.26
N SER A 113 -4.11 19.90 5.34
CA SER A 113 -5.36 20.25 4.67
C SER A 113 -5.79 19.16 3.70
N VAL A 114 -7.09 18.85 3.66
CA VAL A 114 -7.63 17.84 2.74
C VAL A 114 -7.71 18.43 1.34
N LYS A 115 -7.00 17.82 0.36
CA LYS A 115 -7.11 18.16 -1.07
C LYS A 115 -8.47 17.71 -1.62
N TRP A 116 -8.82 16.45 -1.38
CA TRP A 116 -10.08 15.85 -1.81
C TRP A 116 -10.36 14.55 -1.06
N THR A 117 -11.61 14.08 -1.15
CA THR A 117 -12.06 12.78 -0.65
C THR A 117 -12.94 12.07 -1.67
N THR A 118 -12.90 10.73 -1.70
CA THR A 118 -13.86 9.91 -2.47
C THR A 118 -14.88 9.24 -1.54
N THR A 119 -16.07 8.91 -2.04
CA THR A 119 -17.16 8.29 -1.24
C THR A 119 -17.57 6.89 -1.72
N GLU A 120 -17.16 6.49 -2.92
CA GLU A 120 -17.51 5.18 -3.52
C GLU A 120 -16.42 4.12 -3.36
N THR A 121 -15.27 4.51 -2.84
CA THR A 121 -14.17 3.58 -2.63
C THR A 121 -14.40 2.91 -1.29
N TRP A 122 -15.08 1.76 -1.32
CA TRP A 122 -15.12 0.83 -0.19
C TRP A 122 -13.74 0.20 0.04
N ALA A 123 -12.72 1.04 0.23
CA ALA A 123 -11.38 0.64 0.61
C ALA A 123 -11.54 -0.14 1.91
N THR A 124 -11.67 -1.45 1.76
CA THR A 124 -11.44 -2.39 2.84
C THR A 124 -10.01 -2.08 3.24
N PHE A 125 -9.74 -1.77 4.51
CA PHE A 125 -8.52 -1.97 5.30
C PHE A 125 -7.13 -2.12 4.62
N THR A 126 -6.96 -1.66 3.39
CA THR A 126 -5.89 -1.99 2.45
C THR A 126 -5.11 -0.73 2.16
N THR A 127 -3.83 -0.93 1.93
CA THR A 127 -2.89 0.13 1.57
C THR A 127 -3.12 0.48 0.10
N PRO A 128 -3.49 1.73 -0.26
CA PRO A 128 -3.45 2.17 -1.67
C PRO A 128 -2.04 2.00 -2.24
N CYS A 129 -1.91 1.84 -3.55
CA CYS A 129 -0.60 1.98 -4.20
C CYS A 129 -0.62 3.09 -5.25
N LEU A 130 0.50 3.80 -5.35
CA LEU A 130 0.70 4.91 -6.29
C LEU A 130 1.48 4.40 -7.49
N GLY A 131 0.94 4.57 -8.69
CA GLY A 131 1.64 4.25 -9.92
C GLY A 131 2.49 5.40 -10.44
N PRO A 132 3.58 5.10 -11.18
CA PRO A 132 4.37 6.14 -11.86
C PRO A 132 3.62 6.82 -13.01
N ASP A 133 2.42 6.36 -13.36
CA ASP A 133 1.46 7.06 -14.22
C ASP A 133 0.67 8.16 -13.49
N GLY A 134 0.90 8.36 -12.18
CA GLY A 134 0.21 9.34 -11.34
C GLY A 134 -1.18 8.89 -10.87
N ASN A 135 -1.57 7.65 -11.14
CA ASN A 135 -2.83 7.10 -10.65
C ASN A 135 -2.64 6.40 -9.30
N ILE A 136 -3.69 6.44 -8.50
CA ILE A 136 -3.82 5.71 -7.25
C ILE A 136 -4.69 4.48 -7.49
N TYR A 137 -4.16 3.34 -7.09
CA TYR A 137 -4.80 2.05 -7.21
C TYR A 137 -5.24 1.56 -5.84
N VAL A 138 -6.52 1.21 -5.74
CA VAL A 138 -7.14 0.71 -4.50
C VAL A 138 -7.88 -0.58 -4.77
N VAL A 139 -7.84 -1.49 -3.82
CA VAL A 139 -8.65 -2.70 -3.83
C VAL A 139 -9.84 -2.51 -2.90
N ASN A 140 -11.03 -2.82 -3.41
CA ASN A 140 -12.26 -2.80 -2.64
C ASN A 140 -13.11 -4.02 -3.00
N LYS A 141 -14.29 -4.16 -2.38
CA LYS A 141 -15.16 -5.32 -2.64
C LYS A 141 -15.74 -5.39 -4.06
N ASN A 142 -15.52 -4.38 -4.90
CA ASN A 142 -15.88 -4.38 -6.32
C ASN A 142 -14.66 -4.63 -7.23
N GLY A 143 -13.48 -4.92 -6.67
CA GLY A 143 -12.24 -5.21 -7.40
C GLY A 143 -11.21 -4.09 -7.32
N LEU A 144 -10.34 -4.01 -8.34
CA LEU A 144 -9.26 -3.02 -8.45
C LEU A 144 -9.82 -1.74 -9.08
N THR A 145 -9.66 -0.60 -8.41
CA THR A 145 -10.10 0.71 -8.91
C THR A 145 -8.89 1.63 -9.08
N ALA A 146 -8.84 2.33 -10.22
CA ALA A 146 -7.88 3.38 -10.49
C ALA A 146 -8.54 4.76 -10.34
N ILE A 147 -7.84 5.66 -9.65
CA ILE A 147 -8.26 7.02 -9.32
C ILE A 147 -7.13 7.95 -9.72
N SER A 148 -7.42 9.07 -10.36
CA SER A 148 -6.38 10.06 -10.71
C SER A 148 -5.87 10.77 -9.45
N ASN A 149 -4.72 11.43 -9.56
CA ASN A 149 -4.21 12.32 -8.52
C ASN A 149 -5.16 13.49 -8.15
N SER A 150 -6.13 13.80 -9.01
CA SER A 150 -7.21 14.77 -8.76
C SER A 150 -8.43 14.18 -8.07
N GLY A 151 -8.43 12.87 -7.78
CA GLY A 151 -9.54 12.16 -7.13
C GLY A 151 -10.63 11.68 -8.10
N ALA A 152 -10.43 11.83 -9.41
CA ALA A 152 -11.40 11.39 -10.41
C ALA A 152 -11.32 9.87 -10.63
N PHE A 153 -12.48 9.23 -10.77
CA PHE A 153 -12.54 7.84 -11.20
C PHE A 153 -11.95 7.67 -12.60
N VAL A 154 -11.00 6.75 -12.76
CA VAL A 154 -10.41 6.43 -14.07
C VAL A 154 -11.07 5.15 -14.61
N TRP A 155 -10.97 4.05 -13.88
CA TRP A 155 -11.59 2.78 -14.24
C TRP A 155 -11.69 1.83 -13.04
N ARG A 156 -12.46 0.74 -13.22
CA ARG A 156 -12.53 -0.39 -12.28
C ARG A 156 -12.46 -1.73 -13.00
N LEU A 157 -11.58 -2.62 -12.54
CA LEU A 157 -11.56 -4.04 -12.90
C LEU A 157 -12.33 -4.85 -11.86
N GLU A 158 -13.46 -5.41 -12.25
CA GLU A 158 -14.20 -6.36 -11.43
C GLU A 158 -13.50 -7.70 -11.45
N LEU A 159 -13.31 -8.29 -10.27
CA LEU A 159 -12.62 -9.57 -10.11
C LEU A 159 -13.49 -10.53 -9.29
N PRO A 160 -13.55 -11.82 -9.70
CA PRO A 160 -14.22 -12.83 -8.90
C PRO A 160 -13.47 -13.04 -7.58
N ASP A 161 -14.22 -13.35 -6.52
CA ASP A 161 -13.69 -13.71 -5.20
C ASP A 161 -12.83 -12.63 -4.52
N ILE A 162 -13.22 -11.37 -4.64
CA ILE A 162 -12.60 -10.26 -3.91
C ILE A 162 -13.05 -10.20 -2.43
N ASN A 163 -13.05 -11.36 -1.77
CA ASN A 163 -13.25 -11.47 -0.31
C ASN A 163 -11.95 -11.27 0.48
N ASN A 164 -10.82 -11.12 -0.23
CA ASN A 164 -9.51 -10.86 0.34
C ASN A 164 -9.14 -9.39 0.27
N THR A 165 -8.86 -8.85 1.44
CA THR A 165 -8.37 -7.48 1.66
C THR A 165 -6.88 -7.38 1.33
N SER A 166 -6.47 -7.80 0.14
CA SER A 166 -5.07 -7.67 -0.27
C SER A 166 -4.78 -6.24 -0.71
N SER A 167 -3.62 -5.72 -0.31
CA SER A 167 -3.17 -4.42 -0.81
C SER A 167 -2.56 -4.62 -2.21
N PRO A 168 -2.92 -3.80 -3.22
CA PRO A 168 -2.27 -3.87 -4.51
C PRO A 168 -0.81 -3.40 -4.39
N VAL A 169 0.07 -3.95 -5.21
CA VAL A 169 1.45 -3.48 -5.39
C VAL A 169 1.71 -3.23 -6.86
N ILE A 170 2.63 -2.32 -7.21
CA ILE A 170 2.92 -1.97 -8.60
C ILE A 170 4.42 -2.00 -8.85
N ASP A 171 4.83 -2.59 -9.99
CA ASP A 171 6.25 -2.62 -10.38
C ASP A 171 6.65 -1.38 -11.20
N LYS A 172 7.96 -1.26 -11.43
CA LYS A 172 8.55 -0.20 -12.28
C LYS A 172 8.06 -0.20 -13.73
N ASN A 173 7.43 -1.29 -14.18
CA ASN A 173 6.87 -1.43 -15.53
C ASN A 173 5.35 -1.17 -15.54
N ASN A 174 4.82 -0.50 -14.51
CA ASN A 174 3.40 -0.20 -14.37
C ASN A 174 2.48 -1.44 -14.30
N THR A 175 3.01 -2.59 -13.89
CA THR A 175 2.19 -3.79 -13.67
C THR A 175 1.68 -3.80 -12.25
N ILE A 176 0.36 -3.81 -12.10
CA ILE A 176 -0.32 -3.86 -10.81
C ILE A 176 -0.55 -5.34 -10.45
N TYR A 177 -0.16 -5.73 -9.26
CA TYR A 177 -0.35 -7.06 -8.71
C TYR A 177 -1.30 -7.02 -7.53
N LEU A 178 -2.27 -7.91 -7.51
CA LEU A 178 -3.18 -8.07 -6.38
C LEU A 178 -3.70 -9.50 -6.27
N ALA A 179 -4.17 -9.84 -5.08
CA ALA A 179 -4.82 -11.11 -4.81
C ALA A 179 -6.35 -10.98 -4.78
N ALA A 180 -7.03 -11.93 -5.41
CA ALA A 180 -8.46 -12.18 -5.19
C ALA A 180 -8.67 -13.69 -5.00
N GLY A 181 -9.16 -14.09 -3.81
CA GLY A 181 -9.24 -15.48 -3.39
C GLY A 181 -7.87 -16.17 -3.43
N ARG A 182 -7.75 -17.20 -4.28
CA ARG A 182 -6.54 -18.00 -4.48
C ARG A 182 -5.69 -17.53 -5.67
N LYS A 183 -6.12 -16.48 -6.35
CA LYS A 183 -5.52 -16.01 -7.60
C LYS A 183 -4.71 -14.73 -7.38
N LEU A 184 -3.49 -14.75 -7.89
CA LEU A 184 -2.69 -13.55 -8.15
C LEU A 184 -3.04 -13.04 -9.56
N TYR A 185 -3.33 -11.75 -9.66
CA TYR A 185 -3.58 -11.06 -10.93
C TYR A 185 -2.43 -10.11 -11.21
N ALA A 186 -1.92 -10.11 -12.45
CA ALA A 186 -1.08 -9.05 -12.98
C ALA A 186 -1.90 -8.23 -13.98
N VAL A 187 -2.08 -6.94 -13.70
CA VAL A 187 -3.00 -6.04 -14.41
C VAL A 187 -2.21 -4.86 -14.97
N ARG A 188 -2.53 -4.43 -16.19
CA ARG A 188 -1.99 -3.21 -16.78
C ARG A 188 -2.79 -1.97 -16.34
N PRO A 189 -2.23 -0.76 -16.46
CA PRO A 189 -2.95 0.48 -16.19
C PRO A 189 -4.16 0.72 -17.10
N ASP A 190 -4.28 -0.03 -18.21
CA ASP A 190 -5.42 0.01 -19.12
C ASP A 190 -6.55 -0.97 -18.73
N LYS A 191 -6.53 -1.48 -17.49
CA LYS A 191 -7.47 -2.47 -16.93
C LYS A 191 -7.30 -3.90 -17.50
N SER A 192 -6.45 -4.12 -18.52
CA SER A 192 -6.26 -5.47 -19.08
C SER A 192 -5.44 -6.39 -18.16
N ILE A 193 -5.84 -7.67 -18.09
CA ILE A 193 -5.09 -8.70 -17.36
C ILE A 193 -3.91 -9.16 -18.22
N LYS A 194 -2.68 -9.04 -17.70
CA LYS A 194 -1.46 -9.57 -18.34
C LYS A 194 -1.39 -11.08 -18.21
N TRP A 195 -1.64 -11.57 -17.00
CA TRP A 195 -1.65 -12.98 -16.65
C TRP A 195 -2.26 -13.18 -15.26
N THR A 196 -2.59 -14.43 -14.94
CA THR A 196 -3.00 -14.87 -13.60
C THR A 196 -2.19 -16.07 -13.16
N PHE A 197 -2.12 -16.26 -11.84
CA PHE A 197 -1.57 -17.47 -11.21
C PHE A 197 -2.55 -17.93 -10.13
N GLU A 198 -2.80 -19.24 -10.03
CA GLU A 198 -3.71 -19.82 -9.04
C GLU A 198 -2.92 -20.71 -8.07
N ALA A 199 -2.96 -20.40 -6.78
CA ALA A 199 -2.37 -21.20 -5.72
C ALA A 199 -3.33 -22.29 -5.23
N GLY A 200 -2.85 -23.18 -4.36
CA GLY A 200 -3.68 -24.24 -3.78
C GLY A 200 -4.78 -23.69 -2.88
N ASN A 201 -4.49 -22.59 -2.16
CA ASN A 201 -5.44 -21.93 -1.28
C ASN A 201 -5.36 -20.39 -1.37
N LYS A 202 -6.14 -19.72 -0.51
CA LYS A 202 -6.24 -18.27 -0.39
C LYS A 202 -4.86 -17.65 -0.21
N ILE A 203 -4.55 -16.59 -0.96
CA ILE A 203 -3.22 -15.97 -0.94
C ILE A 203 -3.20 -14.65 -0.17
N SER A 204 -2.05 -14.31 0.39
CA SER A 204 -1.79 -13.06 1.11
C SER A 204 -1.55 -11.86 0.19
N THR A 205 -1.36 -10.67 0.77
CA THR A 205 -0.84 -9.50 0.03
C THR A 205 0.49 -9.86 -0.65
N PRO A 206 0.63 -9.61 -1.97
CA PRO A 206 1.88 -9.85 -2.68
C PRO A 206 2.95 -8.80 -2.35
N ALA A 207 4.22 -9.20 -2.46
CA ALA A 207 5.39 -8.34 -2.40
C ALA A 207 6.21 -8.48 -3.68
N ILE A 208 6.86 -7.39 -4.12
CA ILE A 208 7.74 -7.39 -5.29
C ILE A 208 9.18 -7.49 -4.77
N GLY A 209 9.91 -8.53 -5.16
CA GLY A 209 11.33 -8.67 -4.86
C GLY A 209 12.19 -7.78 -5.77
N ALA A 210 13.40 -7.46 -5.31
CA ALA A 210 14.38 -6.71 -6.12
C ALA A 210 14.78 -7.46 -7.41
N ASP A 211 14.59 -8.78 -7.45
CA ASP A 211 14.77 -9.63 -8.61
C ASP A 211 13.59 -9.59 -9.60
N GLY A 212 12.56 -8.78 -9.31
CA GLY A 212 11.35 -8.63 -10.12
C GLY A 212 10.34 -9.77 -9.97
N ARG A 213 10.55 -10.72 -9.06
CA ARG A 213 9.56 -11.76 -8.76
C ARG A 213 8.51 -11.27 -7.78
N ILE A 214 7.35 -11.91 -7.84
CA ILE A 214 6.22 -11.65 -6.96
C ILE A 214 6.16 -12.74 -5.91
N TYR A 215 6.20 -12.35 -4.65
CA TYR A 215 6.19 -13.23 -3.49
C TYR A 215 4.88 -13.12 -2.74
N PHE A 216 4.29 -14.23 -2.33
CA PHE A 216 3.09 -14.25 -1.49
C PHE A 216 2.96 -15.58 -0.75
N GLY A 217 2.47 -15.53 0.48
CA GLY A 217 2.07 -16.73 1.21
C GLY A 217 0.69 -17.18 0.79
N ALA A 218 0.37 -18.45 1.01
CA ALA A 218 -0.96 -18.99 0.84
C ALA A 218 -1.37 -19.89 2.01
N ASP A 219 -2.67 -19.99 2.26
CA ASP A 219 -3.27 -20.79 3.34
C ASP A 219 -3.11 -22.32 3.10
N ASP A 220 -2.44 -22.74 2.03
CA ASP A 220 -2.01 -24.12 1.79
C ASP A 220 -0.64 -24.42 2.45
N GLY A 221 -0.05 -23.42 3.12
CA GLY A 221 1.21 -23.56 3.84
C GLY A 221 2.46 -23.20 3.02
N TYR A 222 2.30 -22.75 1.77
CA TYR A 222 3.43 -22.44 0.89
C TYR A 222 3.68 -20.93 0.75
N LEU A 223 4.97 -20.59 0.61
CA LEU A 223 5.43 -19.31 0.05
C LEU A 223 5.69 -19.50 -1.45
N TYR A 224 4.98 -18.72 -2.26
CA TYR A 224 5.12 -18.74 -3.71
C TYR A 224 6.05 -17.62 -4.19
N ALA A 225 6.82 -17.90 -5.24
CA ALA A 225 7.58 -16.91 -6.01
C ALA A 225 7.21 -17.04 -7.50
N VAL A 226 6.53 -16.03 -8.05
CA VAL A 226 6.01 -16.01 -9.42
C VAL A 226 6.70 -14.94 -10.23
N GLY A 227 7.30 -15.30 -11.35
CA GLY A 227 7.96 -14.36 -12.25
C GLY A 227 9.14 -15.01 -12.98
N ARG A 228 9.73 -14.27 -13.91
CA ARG A 228 10.96 -14.71 -14.57
C ARG A 228 12.17 -14.08 -13.86
N PRO A 229 13.24 -14.84 -13.59
CA PRO A 229 14.50 -14.20 -13.21
C PRO A 229 14.94 -13.23 -14.31
N VAL A 230 15.49 -12.08 -13.93
CA VAL A 230 16.00 -11.06 -14.86
C VAL A 230 17.17 -11.58 -15.71
N SER A 231 17.73 -12.74 -15.37
CA SER A 231 18.69 -13.46 -16.19
C SER A 231 18.16 -14.84 -16.61
N ALA A 232 18.39 -15.16 -17.89
CA ALA A 232 18.05 -16.38 -18.62
C ALA A 232 16.66 -16.41 -19.28
N GLY A 233 16.67 -16.37 -20.61
CA GLY A 233 15.53 -16.48 -21.51
C GLY A 233 14.88 -17.87 -21.50
N MET A 234 14.34 -18.28 -20.35
CA MET A 234 13.60 -19.53 -20.20
C MET A 234 12.13 -19.24 -19.86
N GLN A 235 11.26 -20.15 -20.29
CA GLN A 235 9.81 -20.11 -20.10
C GLN A 235 9.44 -19.92 -18.61
N PRO A 236 8.21 -19.43 -18.28
CA PRO A 236 7.78 -19.26 -16.88
C PRO A 236 7.88 -20.61 -16.14
N GLY A 237 8.66 -20.66 -15.07
CA GLY A 237 8.83 -21.84 -14.21
C GLY A 237 8.59 -21.46 -12.76
N ILE A 238 8.00 -22.39 -12.00
CA ILE A 238 7.72 -22.25 -10.57
C ILE A 238 9.00 -22.57 -9.79
N ILE A 239 9.38 -21.72 -8.82
CA ILE A 239 10.29 -22.12 -7.75
C ILE A 239 9.47 -22.17 -6.47
N GLN A 240 9.17 -23.38 -6.02
CA GLN A 240 8.54 -23.65 -4.73
C GLN A 240 9.66 -23.75 -3.70
N LEU A 241 9.73 -22.81 -2.76
CA LEU A 241 10.66 -22.90 -1.64
C LEU A 241 9.93 -23.61 -0.50
N LEU A 242 10.35 -24.84 -0.19
CA LEU A 242 9.94 -25.53 1.02
C LEU A 242 10.70 -24.89 2.19
N LEU A 243 9.98 -24.31 3.14
CA LEU A 243 10.53 -24.02 4.46
C LEU A 243 10.48 -25.33 5.24
N GLU A 244 11.57 -26.08 5.24
CA GLU A 244 11.75 -27.20 6.16
C GLU A 244 12.10 -26.63 7.54
N ASN A 245 11.38 -27.08 8.57
CA ASN A 245 11.63 -26.76 9.98
C ASN A 245 12.81 -27.58 10.54
#